data_AF-A0A937Q992-F1
#
_entry.id   AF-A0A937Q992-F1
#
_cell.length_a   1.000
_cell.length_b   1.000
_cell.length_c   1.000
_cell.angle_alpha   90.00
_cell.angle_beta   90.00
_cell.angle_gamma   90.00
#
_symmetry.space_group_name_H-M   'P 1'
#
loop_
_entity.id
_entity.type
_entity.pdbx_description
1 polymer ?
#
loop_
_entity_poly.entity_id
_entity_poly.type
_entity_poly.pdbx_seq_one_letter_code
_entity_poly.pdbx_strand_id
1 'polypeptide(L)'
;MFEKSYEERLQEKKNKPVECLGMTFPNDEARREYFLEKLREKLKDPEFRKIEGFPIGEDGDILALSDPPYYTACPNPFIEDFIKHYGKI
;
A
#
# COMPACT_ATOMS: atom_id res chain seq x y z
N MET A 1 17.84 -22.08 -26.41
CA MET A 1 17.38 -21.03 -25.49
C MET A 1 16.22 -21.62 -24.73
N PHE A 2 16.38 -21.91 -23.44
CA PHE A 2 15.27 -22.39 -22.63
C PHE A 2 14.41 -21.18 -22.26
N GLU A 3 13.13 -21.21 -22.60
CA GLU A 3 12.17 -20.25 -22.08
C GLU A 3 12.17 -20.35 -20.56
N LYS A 4 12.33 -19.21 -19.88
CA LYS A 4 12.18 -19.16 -18.42
C LYS A 4 10.83 -19.78 -18.04
N SER A 5 10.76 -20.46 -16.92
CA SER A 5 9.48 -20.95 -16.41
C SER A 5 8.55 -19.77 -16.09
N TYR A 6 7.25 -20.03 -16.04
CA TYR A 6 6.28 -19.01 -15.62
C TYR A 6 6.59 -18.52 -14.19
N GLU A 7 6.98 -19.43 -13.30
CA GLU A 7 7.31 -19.14 -11.90
C GLU A 7 8.54 -18.24 -11.79
N GLU A 8 9.60 -18.53 -12.56
CA GLU A 8 10.81 -17.70 -12.60
C GLU A 8 10.48 -16.27 -13.03
N ARG A 9 9.63 -16.10 -14.06
CA ARG A 9 9.19 -14.78 -14.50
C ARG A 9 8.37 -14.04 -13.45
N LEU A 10 7.54 -14.75 -12.67
CA LEU A 10 6.79 -14.14 -11.57
C LEU A 10 7.73 -13.68 -10.46
N GLN A 11 8.72 -14.49 -10.09
CA GLN A 11 9.69 -14.14 -9.07
C GLN A 11 10.55 -12.95 -9.48
N GLU A 12 11.00 -12.91 -10.73
CA GLU A 12 11.71 -11.76 -11.30
C GLU A 12 10.84 -10.51 -11.32
N LYS A 13 9.53 -10.62 -11.60
CA LYS A 13 8.62 -9.47 -11.54
C LYS A 13 8.43 -8.97 -10.10
N LYS A 14 8.27 -9.89 -9.14
CA LYS A 14 8.12 -9.54 -7.73
C LYS A 14 9.35 -8.84 -7.17
N ASN A 15 10.56 -9.26 -7.57
CA ASN A 15 11.81 -8.75 -7.01
C ASN A 15 12.37 -7.50 -7.71
N LYS A 16 11.62 -6.87 -8.61
CA LYS A 16 12.07 -5.65 -9.28
C LYS A 16 11.80 -4.41 -8.44
N PRO A 17 12.72 -3.43 -8.45
CA PRO A 17 12.47 -2.15 -7.83
C PRO A 17 11.19 -1.50 -8.34
N VAL A 18 10.47 -0.85 -7.43
CA VAL A 18 9.23 -0.12 -7.74
C VAL A 18 9.34 1.32 -7.28
N GLU A 19 8.77 2.24 -8.04
CA GLU A 19 8.60 3.64 -7.66
C GLU A 19 7.17 3.84 -7.15
N CYS A 20 7.02 4.45 -5.98
CA CYS A 20 5.72 4.72 -5.38
C CYS A 20 5.76 6.08 -4.68
N LEU A 21 4.91 7.02 -5.13
CA LEU A 21 4.84 8.39 -4.61
C LEU A 21 6.19 9.14 -4.60
N GLY A 22 7.07 8.86 -5.56
CA GLY A 22 8.41 9.48 -5.65
C GLY A 22 9.47 8.85 -4.74
N MET A 23 9.17 7.68 -4.17
CA MET A 23 10.11 6.85 -3.40
C MET A 23 10.40 5.55 -4.14
N THR A 24 11.68 5.16 -4.17
CA THR A 24 12.11 3.87 -4.71
C THR A 24 12.13 2.80 -3.62
N PHE A 25 11.55 1.64 -3.91
CA PHE A 25 11.59 0.45 -3.05
C PHE A 25 12.27 -0.71 -3.78
N PRO A 26 12.93 -1.64 -3.07
CA PRO A 26 13.55 -2.82 -3.68
C PRO A 26 12.56 -3.73 -4.42
N ASN A 27 11.32 -3.80 -3.94
CA ASN A 27 10.23 -4.56 -4.53
C ASN A 27 8.86 -4.08 -4.01
N ASP A 28 7.79 -4.64 -4.55
CA ASP A 28 6.42 -4.28 -4.16
C ASP A 28 6.08 -4.68 -2.72
N GLU A 29 6.67 -5.76 -2.21
CA GLU A 29 6.47 -6.20 -0.82
C GLU A 29 7.05 -5.20 0.17
N ALA A 30 8.29 -4.73 -0.04
CA ALA A 30 8.93 -3.69 0.77
C ALA A 30 8.16 -2.35 0.71
N ARG A 31 7.62 -1.99 -0.46
CA ARG A 31 6.69 -0.85 -0.57
C ARG A 31 5.46 -1.08 0.33
N ARG A 32 4.79 -2.22 0.19
CA ARG A 32 3.57 -2.53 0.94
C ARG A 32 3.81 -2.52 2.45
N GLU A 33 4.88 -3.15 2.92
CA GLU A 33 5.27 -3.16 4.34
C GLU A 33 5.47 -1.74 4.89
N TYR A 34 6.18 -0.89 4.15
CA TYR A 34 6.40 0.51 4.54
C TYR A 34 5.08 1.26 4.76
N PHE A 35 4.16 1.18 3.80
CA PHE A 35 2.88 1.89 3.91
C PHE A 35 1.92 1.24 4.91
N LEU A 36 2.00 -0.07 5.15
CA LEU A 36 1.25 -0.73 6.22
C LEU A 36 1.68 -0.27 7.60
N GLU A 37 2.98 -0.05 7.84
CA GLU A 37 3.46 0.52 9.10
C GLU A 37 2.87 1.93 9.32
N LYS A 38 2.87 2.75 8.27
CA LYS A 38 2.26 4.09 8.31
C LYS A 38 0.76 4.03 8.54
N LEU A 39 0.06 3.09 7.92
CA LEU A 39 -1.36 2.87 8.19
C LEU A 39 -1.59 2.46 9.65
N ARG A 40 -0.77 1.55 10.19
CA ARG A 40 -0.83 1.13 11.59
C ARG A 40 -0.61 2.29 12.56
N GLU A 41 0.31 3.21 12.26
CA GLU A 41 0.49 4.44 13.03
C GLU A 41 -0.77 5.31 13.02
N LYS A 42 -1.42 5.47 11.86
CA LYS A 42 -2.67 6.26 11.74
C LYS A 42 -3.85 5.62 12.46
N LEU A 43 -3.96 4.30 12.46
CA LEU A 43 -5.06 3.57 13.14
C LEU A 43 -5.07 3.73 14.66
N LYS A 44 -3.93 4.10 15.26
CA LYS A 44 -3.81 4.42 16.69
C LYS A 44 -4.44 5.76 17.06
N ASP A 45 -4.70 6.64 16.09
CA ASP A 45 -5.32 7.94 16.31
C ASP A 45 -6.84 7.80 16.43
N PRO A 46 -7.45 8.08 17.60
CA PRO A 46 -8.90 8.01 17.76
C PRO A 46 -9.66 8.98 16.86
N GLU A 47 -9.08 10.13 16.49
CA GLU A 47 -9.74 11.10 15.60
C GLU A 47 -9.82 10.55 14.17
N PHE A 48 -8.81 9.80 13.72
CA PHE A 48 -8.84 9.15 12.41
C PHE A 48 -10.00 8.15 12.28
N ARG A 49 -10.37 7.48 13.38
CA ARG A 49 -11.50 6.54 13.42
C ARG A 49 -12.88 7.20 13.43
N LYS A 50 -12.96 8.50 13.74
CA LYS A 50 -14.24 9.23 13.78
C LYS A 50 -14.70 9.71 12.41
N ILE A 51 -13.90 9.51 11.37
CA ILE A 51 -14.26 9.86 10.00
C ILE A 51 -15.52 9.09 9.59
N GLU A 52 -16.48 9.78 8.96
CA GLU A 52 -17.69 9.13 8.46
C GLU A 52 -17.34 8.03 7.45
N GLY A 53 -17.96 6.86 7.60
CA GLY A 53 -17.68 5.70 6.75
C GLY A 53 -16.44 4.89 7.17
N PHE A 54 -15.83 5.18 8.32
CA PHE A 54 -14.79 4.32 8.88
C PHE A 54 -15.36 2.93 9.23
N PRO A 55 -14.70 1.82 8.86
CA PRO A 55 -15.18 0.47 9.14
C PRO A 55 -15.25 0.18 10.65
N ILE A 56 -16.21 -0.67 11.03
CA ILE A 56 -16.23 -1.31 12.35
C ILE A 56 -15.42 -2.60 12.22
N GLY A 57 -14.17 -2.60 12.68
CA GLY A 57 -13.27 -3.75 12.59
C GLY A 57 -11.98 -3.54 13.39
N GLU A 58 -11.25 -4.63 13.61
CA GLU A 58 -9.95 -4.60 14.28
C GLU A 58 -8.85 -4.07 13.36
N ASP A 59 -7.79 -3.50 13.93
CA ASP A 59 -6.64 -3.00 13.14
C ASP A 59 -5.97 -4.09 12.33
N GLY A 60 -5.92 -5.32 12.86
CA GLY A 60 -5.40 -6.47 12.15
C GLY A 60 -6.14 -6.72 10.84
N ASP A 61 -7.47 -6.68 10.87
CA ASP A 61 -8.31 -6.90 9.69
C ASP A 61 -8.16 -5.77 8.67
N ILE A 62 -8.15 -4.52 9.14
CA ILE A 62 -7.94 -3.36 8.27
C ILE A 62 -6.58 -3.48 7.56
N LEU A 63 -5.50 -3.82 8.28
CA LEU A 63 -4.17 -3.97 7.71
C LEU A 63 -4.08 -5.17 6.75
N ALA A 64 -4.69 -6.31 7.10
CA ALA A 64 -4.66 -7.52 6.29
C ALA A 64 -5.36 -7.33 4.94
N LEU A 65 -6.47 -6.58 4.93
CA LEU A 65 -7.25 -6.30 3.72
C LEU A 65 -6.71 -5.12 2.90
N SER A 66 -5.75 -4.35 3.41
CA SER A 66 -5.23 -3.16 2.74
C SER A 66 -4.02 -3.46 1.83
N ASP A 67 -3.87 -2.62 0.80
CA ASP A 67 -2.69 -2.52 -0.06
C ASP A 67 -2.31 -1.03 -0.28
N PRO A 68 -1.85 -0.35 0.78
CA PRO A 68 -1.58 1.08 0.72
C PRO A 68 -0.29 1.35 -0.07
N PRO A 69 -0.20 2.49 -0.79
CA PRO A 69 -1.12 3.62 -0.73
C PRO A 69 -2.31 3.51 -1.69
N TYR A 70 -2.37 2.46 -2.52
CA TYR A 70 -3.34 2.33 -3.59
C TYR A 70 -4.74 1.97 -3.08
N TYR A 71 -4.82 1.16 -2.03
CA TYR A 71 -6.08 0.77 -1.41
C TYR A 71 -5.95 0.58 0.10
N THR A 72 -6.97 1.00 0.84
CA THR A 72 -7.11 0.72 2.27
C THR A 72 -8.53 0.29 2.58
N ALA A 73 -8.69 -0.63 3.53
CA ALA A 73 -9.99 -1.07 4.03
C ALA A 73 -10.70 -0.04 4.93
N CYS A 74 -10.18 1.19 4.98
CA CYS A 74 -10.71 2.37 5.68
C CYS A 74 -10.55 3.62 4.78
N PRO A 75 -11.07 4.80 5.15
CA PRO A 75 -10.77 6.05 4.45
C PRO A 75 -9.26 6.22 4.22
N ASN A 76 -8.84 6.26 2.95
CA ASN A 76 -7.43 6.13 2.58
C ASN A 76 -6.60 7.36 2.99
N PRO A 77 -5.68 7.24 3.97
CA PRO A 77 -4.92 8.37 4.48
C PRO A 77 -3.84 8.86 3.50
N PHE A 78 -3.58 8.12 2.41
CA PHE A 78 -2.55 8.44 1.42
C PHE A 78 -3.13 9.09 0.16
N ILE A 79 -4.45 9.33 0.12
CA ILE A 79 -5.12 9.80 -1.08
C ILE A 79 -4.64 11.18 -1.55
N GLU A 80 -4.27 12.06 -0.60
CA GLU A 80 -3.75 13.40 -0.92
C GLU A 80 -2.40 13.31 -1.64
N ASP A 81 -1.46 12.52 -1.11
CA ASP A 81 -0.16 12.30 -1.74
C ASP A 81 -0.30 11.60 -3.08
N PHE A 82 -1.22 10.64 -3.18
CA PHE A 82 -1.55 9.96 -4.44
C PHE A 82 -2.02 10.97 -5.50
N ILE A 83 -2.98 11.84 -5.17
CA ILE A 83 -3.47 12.87 -6.09
C ILE A 83 -2.36 13.87 -6.45
N LYS A 84 -1.57 14.31 -5.49
CA LYS A 84 -0.46 15.25 -5.73
C LYS A 84 0.58 14.67 -6.68
N HIS A 85 0.84 13.37 -6.62
CA HIS A 85 1.83 12.70 -7.44
C HIS A 85 1.29 12.34 -8.84
N TYR A 86 0.09 11.74 -8.92
CA TYR A 86 -0.45 11.19 -10.17
C TYR A 86 -1.55 12.04 -10.84
N GLY A 87 -2.15 12.97 -10.11
CA GLY A 87 -3.30 13.77 -10.57
C GLY A 87 -2.94 15.03 -11.36
N LYS A 88 -1.68 15.21 -11.75
CA LYS A 88 -1.26 16.34 -12.60
C LYS A 88 -1.65 16.04 -14.05
N ILE A 89 -2.51 16.88 -14.62
CA ILE A 89 -2.93 16.89 -16.03
C ILE A 89 -2.02 17.85 -16.81
#